data_AF-A0A6N3BE25-F1
#
_entry.id   AF-A0A6N3BE25-F1
#
_cell.length_a   1.000
_cell.length_b   1.000
_cell.length_c   1.000
_cell.angle_alpha   90.00
_cell.angle_beta   90.00
_cell.angle_gamma   90.00
#
_symmetry.space_group_name_H-M   'P 1'
#
loop_
_entity.id
_entity.type
_entity.pdbx_description
1 polymer ?
#
loop_
_entity_poly.entity_id
_entity_poly.type
_entity_poly.pdbx_seq_one_letter_code
_entity_poly.pdbx_strand_id
1 'polypeptide(L)'
;MIFQMTTMLVKRGDIFYADLSPVIGSEQGGIRPVIIMQNDIGNRYSPTVIVAAITSQINKAKLPTHVEISSEEYGLNRDSVVLLEQIRTLDKRRLKEKIGHMTDSDMEKVNKALLISLSLD
;
A
#
# COMPACT_ATOMS: atom_id res chain seq x y z
N MET A 1 -12.49 -2.56 -31.53
CA MET A 1 -12.56 -3.31 -30.26
C MET A 1 -11.97 -2.43 -29.16
N ILE A 2 -12.80 -1.55 -28.60
CA ILE A 2 -12.37 -0.61 -27.55
C ILE A 2 -12.38 -1.41 -26.26
N PHE A 3 -11.20 -1.69 -25.70
CA PHE A 3 -11.10 -2.24 -24.35
C PHE A 3 -11.69 -1.19 -23.42
N GLN A 4 -12.90 -1.45 -22.93
CA GLN A 4 -13.50 -0.71 -21.84
C GLN A 4 -12.62 -0.99 -20.62
N MET A 5 -11.58 -0.17 -20.40
CA MET A 5 -10.88 -0.13 -19.12
C MET A 5 -11.94 0.30 -18.12
N THR A 6 -12.48 -0.65 -17.37
CA THR A 6 -13.10 -0.38 -16.08
C THR A 6 -12.09 0.48 -15.34
N THR A 7 -12.37 1.78 -15.24
CA THR A 7 -11.57 2.69 -14.43
C THR A 7 -11.69 2.17 -13.00
N MET A 8 -10.72 1.38 -12.55
CA MET A 8 -10.63 0.99 -11.15
C MET A 8 -10.63 2.30 -10.35
N LEU A 9 -11.68 2.49 -9.56
CA LEU A 9 -11.78 3.63 -8.67
C LEU A 9 -10.84 3.36 -7.49
N VAL A 10 -9.57 3.74 -7.66
CA VAL A 10 -8.55 3.64 -6.62
C VAL A 10 -8.75 4.79 -5.65
N LYS A 11 -8.84 4.49 -4.35
CA LYS A 11 -8.90 5.49 -3.29
C LYS A 11 -7.76 5.33 -2.31
N ARG A 12 -7.39 6.45 -1.67
CA ARG A 12 -6.49 6.44 -0.52
C ARG A 12 -7.06 5.54 0.57
N GLY A 13 -6.23 4.70 1.17
CA GLY A 13 -6.68 3.70 2.14
C GLY A 13 -7.10 2.36 1.53
N ASP A 14 -7.22 2.25 0.20
CA ASP A 14 -7.47 0.95 -0.43
C ASP A 14 -6.25 0.02 -0.33
N ILE A 15 -6.49 -1.26 -0.07
CA ILE A 15 -5.48 -2.31 -0.09
C ILE A 15 -5.63 -3.10 -1.38
N PHE A 16 -4.54 -3.26 -2.13
CA PHE A 16 -4.50 -4.03 -3.38
C PHE A 16 -3.35 -5.03 -3.36
N TYR A 17 -3.49 -6.15 -4.05
CA TYR A 17 -2.31 -6.86 -4.55
C TYR A 17 -1.64 -6.03 -5.65
N ALA A 18 -0.32 -5.95 -5.65
CA ALA A 18 0.44 -5.30 -6.70
C ALA A 18 1.73 -6.07 -7.03
N ASP A 19 2.16 -6.02 -8.30
CA ASP A 19 3.48 -6.53 -8.71
C ASP A 19 4.55 -5.45 -8.54
N LEU A 20 5.40 -5.63 -7.52
CA LEU A 20 6.51 -4.74 -7.21
C LEU A 20 7.81 -5.13 -7.94
N SER A 21 7.79 -6.16 -8.78
CA SER A 21 8.99 -6.68 -9.46
C SER A 21 9.31 -5.93 -10.76
N PRO A 22 10.58 -5.88 -11.18
CA PRO A 22 11.78 -6.31 -10.46
C PRO A 22 12.18 -5.32 -9.35
N VAL A 23 13.09 -5.76 -8.48
CA VAL A 23 13.66 -4.96 -7.38
C VAL A 23 15.16 -5.17 -7.26
N ILE A 24 15.85 -4.25 -6.60
CA ILE A 24 17.29 -4.35 -6.30
C ILE A 24 17.50 -4.34 -4.78
N GLY A 25 18.35 -5.25 -4.28
CA GLY A 25 18.75 -5.28 -2.87
C GLY A 25 17.56 -5.52 -1.93
N SER A 26 17.35 -4.59 -0.98
CA SER A 26 16.39 -4.73 0.12
C SER A 26 15.00 -4.12 -0.15
N GLU A 27 14.77 -3.63 -1.38
CA GLU A 27 13.45 -3.20 -1.83
C GLU A 27 12.42 -4.34 -1.72
N GLN A 28 11.20 -4.01 -1.28
CA GLN A 28 10.11 -5.00 -1.28
C GLN A 28 9.65 -5.30 -2.71
N GLY A 29 9.86 -6.55 -3.14
CA GLY A 29 9.51 -7.06 -4.46
C GLY A 29 8.43 -8.15 -4.44
N GLY A 30 8.14 -8.73 -5.60
CA GLY A 30 7.13 -9.77 -5.76
C GLY A 30 5.70 -9.22 -5.82
N ILE A 31 4.75 -10.14 -6.00
CA ILE A 31 3.32 -9.85 -5.91
C ILE A 31 2.92 -9.87 -4.44
N ARG A 32 2.50 -8.73 -3.90
CA ARG A 32 2.13 -8.61 -2.49
C ARG A 32 1.08 -7.54 -2.25
N PRO A 33 0.44 -7.53 -1.08
CA PRO A 33 -0.46 -6.45 -0.70
C PRO A 33 0.31 -5.11 -0.58
N VAL A 34 -0.37 -4.03 -0.95
CA VAL A 34 0.08 -2.64 -0.81
C VAL A 34 -1.10 -1.77 -0.39
N ILE A 35 -0.81 -0.72 0.37
CA ILE A 35 -1.80 0.31 0.74
C ILE A 35 -1.64 1.52 -0.17
N ILE A 36 -2.75 2.05 -0.70
CA ILE A 36 -2.74 3.29 -1.49
C ILE A 36 -2.59 4.50 -0.56
N MET A 37 -1.51 5.25 -0.75
CA MET A 37 -1.15 6.42 0.06
C MET A 37 -1.44 7.76 -0.63
N GLN A 38 -1.45 7.76 -1.97
CA GLN A 38 -1.67 8.95 -2.78
C GLN A 38 -3.06 9.57 -2.57
N ASN A 39 -3.16 10.89 -2.70
CA ASN A 39 -4.42 11.62 -2.60
C ASN A 39 -5.41 11.24 -3.71
N ASP A 40 -6.71 11.36 -3.43
CA ASP A 40 -7.77 10.89 -4.33
C ASP A 40 -7.88 11.66 -5.65
N ILE A 41 -7.46 12.93 -5.68
CA ILE A 41 -7.40 13.70 -6.93
C ILE A 41 -6.35 13.06 -7.86
N GLY A 42 -5.16 12.79 -7.33
CA GLY A 42 -4.11 12.06 -8.03
C GLY A 42 -4.59 10.68 -8.44
N ASN A 43 -5.20 9.91 -7.54
CA ASN A 43 -5.71 8.57 -7.85
C ASN A 43 -6.77 8.58 -8.95
N ARG A 44 -7.56 9.65 -9.07
CA ARG A 44 -8.57 9.80 -10.13
C ARG A 44 -7.94 10.06 -11.50
N TYR A 45 -6.99 11.00 -11.58
CA TYR A 45 -6.54 11.53 -12.87
C TYR A 45 -5.16 11.03 -13.32
N SER A 46 -4.27 10.65 -12.39
CA SER A 46 -2.93 10.15 -12.73
C SER A 46 -2.97 8.71 -13.23
N PRO A 47 -2.10 8.32 -14.18
CA PRO A 47 -1.87 6.91 -14.50
C PRO A 47 -1.09 6.17 -13.39
N THR A 48 -0.52 6.89 -12.42
CA THR A 48 0.24 6.33 -11.30
C THR A 48 -0.45 6.50 -9.95
N VAL A 49 -0.02 5.69 -8.99
CA VAL A 49 -0.41 5.71 -7.58
C VAL A 49 0.85 5.64 -6.70
N ILE A 50 0.82 6.24 -5.52
CA ILE A 50 1.84 6.06 -4.48
C ILE A 50 1.32 5.03 -3.48
N VAL A 51 2.14 4.03 -3.18
CA VAL A 51 1.79 2.93 -2.29
C VAL A 51 2.90 2.65 -1.28
N ALA A 52 2.54 2.04 -0.15
CA ALA A 52 3.50 1.42 0.76
C ALA A 52 3.33 -0.11 0.75
N ALA A 53 4.44 -0.85 0.80
CA ALA A 53 4.42 -2.30 0.80
C ALA A 53 3.92 -2.88 2.13
N ILE A 54 3.18 -3.99 2.05
CA ILE A 54 2.73 -4.76 3.23
C ILE A 54 3.50 -6.10 3.25
N THR A 55 3.89 -6.54 4.44
CA THR A 55 4.55 -7.85 4.66
C THR A 55 3.85 -8.64 5.76
N SER A 56 3.76 -9.96 5.60
CA SER A 56 3.31 -10.88 6.66
C SER A 56 4.44 -11.31 7.60
N GLN A 57 5.65 -10.77 7.42
CA GLN A 57 6.80 -11.02 8.29
C GLN A 57 6.75 -10.08 9.49
N ILE A 58 5.98 -10.46 10.51
CA ILE A 58 5.72 -9.65 11.72
C ILE A 58 6.95 -9.64 12.66
N ASN A 59 7.84 -10.63 12.56
CA ASN A 59 9.05 -10.74 13.40
C ASN A 59 10.18 -9.75 13.04
N LYS A 60 9.89 -8.65 12.34
CA LYS A 60 10.88 -7.60 12.10
C LYS A 60 11.10 -6.79 13.39
N ALA A 61 12.27 -6.13 13.49
CA ALA A 61 12.49 -5.12 14.51
C ALA A 61 11.35 -4.09 14.45
N LYS A 62 10.76 -3.76 15.60
CA LYS A 62 9.68 -2.77 15.69
C LYS A 62 10.24 -1.39 15.38
N LEU A 63 10.06 -0.93 14.15
CA LEU A 63 10.41 0.42 13.73
C LEU A 63 9.21 1.36 13.89
N PRO A 64 9.44 2.66 14.14
CA PRO A 64 8.35 3.63 14.19
C PRO A 64 7.65 3.85 12.83
N THR A 65 8.23 3.33 11.75
CA THR A 65 7.65 3.31 10.39
C THR A 65 6.77 2.09 10.13
N HIS A 66 6.56 1.22 11.12
CA HIS A 66 5.77 0.00 10.99
C HIS A 66 4.38 0.19 11.58
N VAL A 67 3.35 -0.24 10.84
CA VAL A 67 1.97 -0.28 11.31
C VAL A 67 1.44 -1.70 11.18
N GLU A 68 1.17 -2.35 12.32
CA GLU A 68 0.56 -3.67 12.39
C GLU A 68 -0.91 -3.61 11.96
N ILE A 69 -1.36 -4.57 11.15
CA ILE A 69 -2.73 -4.67 10.64
C ILE A 69 -3.24 -6.11 10.77
N SER A 70 -4.52 -6.24 11.16
CA SER A 70 -5.20 -7.51 11.35
C SER A 70 -5.56 -8.15 10.01
N SER A 71 -5.38 -9.46 9.91
CA SER A 71 -5.87 -10.24 8.77
C SER A 71 -7.37 -10.26 8.65
N GLU A 72 -8.05 -10.48 9.78
CA GLU A 72 -9.49 -10.61 9.86
C GLU A 72 -10.21 -9.33 9.43
N GLU A 73 -9.68 -8.17 9.85
CA GLU A 73 -10.28 -6.86 9.56
C GLU A 73 -10.18 -6.48 8.08
N TYR A 74 -9.10 -6.89 7.41
CA TYR A 74 -8.76 -6.40 6.07
C TYR A 74 -8.72 -7.46 4.97
N GLY A 75 -9.13 -8.69 5.28
CA GLY A 75 -9.19 -9.79 4.30
C GLY A 75 -7.80 -10.27 3.84
N LEU A 76 -6.77 -10.09 4.68
CA LEU A 76 -5.43 -10.61 4.40
C LEU A 76 -5.32 -12.06 4.86
N ASN A 77 -4.41 -12.82 4.25
CA ASN A 77 -4.20 -14.22 4.62
C ASN A 77 -3.59 -14.41 6.02
N ARG A 78 -2.89 -13.38 6.53
CA ARG A 78 -2.17 -13.37 7.82
C ARG A 78 -2.05 -11.94 8.32
N ASP A 79 -1.95 -11.79 9.63
CA ASP A 79 -1.58 -10.52 10.24
C ASP A 79 -0.29 -10.01 9.59
N SER A 80 -0.26 -8.70 9.38
CA SER A 80 0.72 -8.09 8.49
C SER A 80 1.18 -6.74 9.04
N VAL A 81 2.19 -6.19 8.40
CA VAL A 81 2.79 -4.90 8.75
C VAL A 81 2.90 -4.05 7.49
N VAL A 82 2.38 -2.83 7.54
CA VAL A 82 2.64 -1.78 6.55
C VAL A 82 4.04 -1.21 6.82
N LEU A 83 4.89 -1.19 5.80
CA LEU A 83 6.28 -0.72 5.88
C LEU A 83 6.38 0.67 5.25
N LEU A 84 6.31 1.73 6.06
CA LEU A 84 6.34 3.11 5.55
C LEU A 84 7.73 3.53 5.07
N GLU A 85 8.77 2.76 5.37
CA GLU A 85 10.10 2.91 4.74
C GLU A 85 10.20 2.27 3.34
N GLN A 86 9.13 1.62 2.85
CA GLN A 86 9.08 0.92 1.55
C GLN A 86 7.96 1.48 0.66
N ILE A 87 8.04 2.79 0.41
CA ILE A 87 7.08 3.54 -0.43
C ILE A 87 7.54 3.56 -1.88
N ARG A 88 6.61 3.36 -2.82
CA ARG A 88 6.89 3.44 -4.26
C ARG A 88 5.74 4.08 -5.03
N THR A 89 6.09 4.81 -6.08
CA THR A 89 5.12 5.18 -7.12
C THR A 89 5.02 4.06 -8.14
N LEU A 90 3.81 3.60 -8.45
CA LEU A 90 3.53 2.52 -9.38
C LEU A 90 2.59 3.00 -10.49
N ASP A 91 2.80 2.50 -11.70
CA ASP A 91 1.77 2.54 -12.74
C ASP A 91 0.55 1.68 -12.31
N LYS A 92 -0.68 2.16 -12.53
CA LYS A 92 -1.90 1.44 -12.15
C LYS A 92 -2.01 0.04 -12.75
N ARG A 93 -1.34 -0.25 -13.88
CA ARG A 93 -1.25 -1.59 -14.47
C ARG A 93 -0.55 -2.61 -13.57
N ARG A 94 0.20 -2.17 -12.56
CA ARG A 94 0.80 -3.05 -11.55
C ARG A 94 -0.18 -3.46 -10.46
N LEU A 95 -1.29 -2.74 -10.29
CA LEU A 95 -2.36 -3.12 -9.38
C LEU A 95 -3.12 -4.32 -9.95
N LYS A 96 -3.47 -5.24 -9.06
CA LYS A 96 -4.26 -6.43 -9.34
C LYS A 96 -5.59 -6.34 -8.61
N GLU A 97 -5.87 -7.29 -7.75
CA GLU A 97 -7.15 -7.41 -7.06
C GLU A 97 -7.18 -6.51 -5.82
N LYS A 98 -8.31 -5.83 -5.62
CA LYS A 98 -8.58 -5.10 -4.38
C LYS A 98 -8.86 -6.11 -3.27
N ILE A 99 -8.19 -5.94 -2.14
CA ILE A 99 -8.34 -6.80 -0.96
C ILE A 99 -9.34 -6.17 0.02
N GLY A 100 -9.17 -4.87 0.31
CA GLY A 100 -9.95 -4.19 1.33
C GLY A 100 -9.75 -2.67 1.33
N HIS A 101 -10.20 -2.03 2.40
CA HIS A 101 -10.05 -0.60 2.63
C HIS A 101 -9.82 -0.36 4.12
N MET A 102 -8.81 0.44 4.46
CA MET A 102 -8.46 0.76 5.84
C MET A 102 -9.50 1.66 6.50
N THR A 103 -9.72 1.48 7.79
CA THR A 103 -10.50 2.42 8.60
C THR A 103 -9.77 3.76 8.73
N ASP A 104 -10.51 4.84 9.00
CA ASP A 104 -9.91 6.17 9.22
C ASP A 104 -8.91 6.14 10.39
N SER A 105 -9.23 5.43 11.47
CA SER A 105 -8.36 5.29 12.64
C SER A 105 -7.03 4.60 12.33
N ASP A 106 -7.02 3.59 11.46
CA ASP A 106 -5.76 2.96 11.06
C ASP A 106 -5.02 3.80 10.03
N MET A 107 -5.73 4.51 9.15
CA MET A 107 -5.11 5.50 8.27
C MET A 107 -4.42 6.62 9.04
N GLU A 108 -4.90 7.01 10.23
CA GLU A 108 -4.18 7.95 11.10
C GLU A 108 -2.84 7.40 11.59
N LYS A 109 -2.78 6.10 11.96
CA LYS A 109 -1.51 5.45 12.34
C LYS A 109 -0.54 5.43 11.16
N VAL A 110 -1.03 5.09 9.97
CA VAL A 110 -0.24 5.11 8.73
C VAL A 110 0.26 6.52 8.42
N ASN A 111 -0.55 7.55 8.61
CA ASN A 111 -0.14 8.95 8.40
C ASN A 111 0.99 9.35 9.36
N LYS A 112 0.89 9.00 10.64
CA LYS A 112 1.93 9.28 11.63
C LYS A 112 3.24 8.57 11.28
N ALA A 113 3.18 7.29 10.96
CA ALA A 113 4.36 6.52 10.54
C ALA A 113 4.97 7.05 9.24
N LEU A 114 4.15 7.56 8.31
CA LEU A 114 4.61 8.20 7.08
C LEU A 114 5.39 9.50 7.36
N LEU A 115 4.89 10.36 8.27
CA LEU A 115 5.58 11.59 8.64
C LEU A 115 6.97 11.29 9.23
N ILE A 116 7.04 10.31 10.14
CA ILE A 116 8.31 9.85 10.72
C ILE A 116 9.25 9.33 9.63
N SER A 117 8.75 8.48 8.72
CA SER A 117 9.58 7.91 7.64
C SER A 117 10.16 8.96 6.70
N LEU A 118 9.52 10.13 6.58
CA LEU A 118 9.93 11.21 5.68
C LEU A 118 10.49 12.43 6.42
N SER A 119 10.63 12.37 7.75
CA SER A 119 11.07 13.49 8.60
C SER A 119 10.25 14.76 8.36
N LEU A 120 8.93 14.62 8.33
CA LEU A 120 7.96 15.71 8.13
C LEU A 120 7.20 16.09 9.41
N ASP A 121 7.64 15.57 10.56
CA ASP A 121 7.13 15.83 11.90
C ASP A 121 7.96 16.83 12.71
#